data_AF-A0A6A0AGV3-F1
#
_entry.id   AF-A0A6A0AGV3-F1
#
_cell.length_a   1.000
_cell.length_b   1.000
_cell.length_c   1.000
_cell.angle_alpha   90.00
_cell.angle_beta   90.00
_cell.angle_gamma   90.00
#
_symmetry.space_group_name_H-M   'P 1'
#
loop_
_entity.id
_entity.type
_entity.pdbx_description
1 polymer ?
#
loop_
_entity_poly.entity_id
_entity_poly.type
_entity_poly.pdbx_seq_one_letter_code
_entity_poly.pdbx_strand_id
1 'polypeptide(L)'
;DFNDFLKQYETMNNMGGMKLMKMMPGFNKISEKQLYEVEKQFAIYKKMIDVMDEDEKADPRLLAASPSKRRRVAQASGRSEAEVSELLGKFTQMQAQAINMGRMMQLGSPEGANNEKVMRELVESSSRQVRQVQPMGAALCT
;
A
#
# COMPACT_ATOMS: atom_id res chain seq x y z
N ASP A 1 1.54 -11.38 3.17
CA ASP A 1 2.77 -12.15 3.43
C ASP A 1 3.63 -12.13 2.16
N PHE A 2 4.77 -12.83 2.11
CA PHE A 2 5.57 -12.95 0.88
C PHE A 2 4.93 -13.88 -0.18
N ASN A 3 4.05 -14.80 0.21
CA ASN A 3 3.37 -15.69 -0.72
C ASN A 3 2.34 -14.94 -1.58
N ASP A 4 1.56 -14.06 -0.98
CA ASP A 4 0.64 -13.17 -1.66
C ASP A 4 1.40 -12.15 -2.51
N PHE A 5 2.57 -11.70 -2.05
CA PHE A 5 3.45 -10.88 -2.88
C PHE A 5 3.82 -11.60 -4.17
N LEU A 6 4.25 -12.87 -4.09
CA LEU A 6 4.57 -13.66 -5.29
C LEU A 6 3.36 -13.83 -6.21
N LYS A 7 2.17 -14.14 -5.68
CA LYS A 7 0.94 -14.30 -6.49
C LYS A 7 0.56 -13.01 -7.22
N GLN A 8 0.63 -11.87 -6.53
CA GLN A 8 0.35 -10.56 -7.12
C GLN A 8 1.38 -10.21 -8.20
N TYR A 9 2.66 -10.48 -7.93
CA TYR A 9 3.73 -10.23 -8.88
C TYR A 9 3.64 -11.14 -10.11
N GLU A 10 3.31 -12.42 -9.92
CA GLU A 10 3.07 -13.38 -10.99
C GLU A 10 1.89 -12.97 -11.86
N THR A 11 0.81 -12.46 -11.27
CA THR A 11 -0.36 -11.95 -12.02
C THR A 11 0.02 -10.73 -12.88
N MET A 12 0.91 -9.87 -12.38
CA MET A 12 1.39 -8.71 -13.12
C MET A 12 2.43 -9.07 -14.20
N ASN A 13 3.21 -10.13 -13.95
CA ASN A 13 4.25 -10.63 -14.84
C ASN A 13 3.71 -11.55 -15.95
N ASN A 14 2.66 -12.32 -15.68
CA ASN A 14 2.02 -13.14 -16.69
C ASN A 14 1.38 -12.23 -17.76
N MET A 15 1.82 -12.43 -19.01
CA MET A 15 1.51 -11.65 -20.22
C MET A 15 0.01 -11.34 -20.50
N GLY A 16 -0.94 -11.84 -19.70
CA GLY A 16 -2.38 -11.63 -19.88
C GLY A 16 -2.85 -10.19 -19.61
N GLY A 17 -2.36 -9.53 -18.56
CA GLY A 17 -2.78 -8.15 -18.23
C GLY A 17 -2.05 -7.07 -19.02
N MET A 18 -0.73 -7.25 -19.21
CA MET A 18 0.13 -6.24 -19.83
C MET A 18 -0.03 -6.13 -21.35
N LYS A 19 -0.35 -7.25 -22.02
CA LYS A 19 -0.65 -7.26 -23.46
C LYS A 19 -1.95 -6.52 -23.78
N LEU A 20 -2.96 -6.62 -22.90
CA LEU A 20 -4.17 -5.81 -22.99
C LEU A 20 -3.88 -4.33 -22.74
N MET A 21 -3.01 -4.00 -21.77
CA MET A 21 -2.59 -2.62 -21.49
C MET A 21 -1.88 -1.97 -22.70
N LYS A 22 -1.07 -2.74 -23.44
CA LYS A 22 -0.43 -2.29 -24.70
C LYS A 22 -1.43 -2.01 -25.83
N MET A 23 -2.63 -2.58 -25.78
CA MET A 23 -3.70 -2.30 -26.75
C MET A 23 -4.56 -1.09 -26.34
N MET A 24 -4.35 -0.53 -25.13
CA MET A 24 -5.08 0.63 -24.65
C MET A 24 -4.42 1.92 -25.19
N PRO A 25 -5.14 2.73 -26.01
CA PRO A 25 -4.58 3.97 -26.54
C PRO A 25 -4.23 4.92 -25.39
N GLY A 26 -2.96 5.37 -25.34
CA GLY A 26 -2.44 6.23 -24.27
C GLY A 26 -1.51 5.55 -23.25
N PHE A 27 -1.39 4.22 -23.26
CA PHE A 27 -0.53 3.45 -22.33
C PHE A 27 0.75 2.85 -22.95
N ASN A 28 1.21 3.43 -24.06
CA ASN A 28 2.32 2.93 -24.89
C ASN A 28 3.74 3.06 -24.29
N LYS A 29 3.87 3.33 -22.98
CA LYS A 29 5.16 3.67 -22.36
C LYS A 29 5.95 2.48 -21.80
N ILE A 30 5.36 1.28 -21.76
CA ILE A 30 6.04 0.11 -21.22
C ILE A 30 6.77 -0.62 -22.35
N SER A 31 8.10 -0.48 -22.36
CA SER A 31 8.96 -1.12 -23.35
C SER A 31 9.09 -2.62 -23.10
N GLU A 32 9.30 -3.42 -24.17
CA GLU A 32 9.55 -4.86 -24.05
C GLU A 32 10.80 -5.18 -23.22
N LYS A 33 11.79 -4.29 -23.25
CA LYS A 33 13.01 -4.41 -22.43
C LYS A 33 12.69 -4.37 -20.94
N GLN A 34 11.83 -3.45 -20.51
CA GLN A 34 11.40 -3.37 -19.12
C GLN A 34 10.63 -4.62 -18.68
N LEU A 35 9.84 -5.21 -19.57
CA LEU A 35 9.13 -6.46 -19.27
C LEU A 35 10.10 -7.61 -19.02
N TYR A 36 11.10 -7.78 -19.89
CA TYR A 36 12.11 -8.81 -19.72
C TYR A 36 12.93 -8.62 -18.43
N GLU A 37 13.23 -7.37 -18.06
CA GLU A 37 13.88 -7.07 -16.79
C GLU A 37 13.00 -7.46 -15.59
N VAL A 38 11.69 -7.16 -15.63
CA VAL A 38 10.75 -7.57 -14.58
C VAL A 38 10.68 -9.09 -14.44
N GLU A 39 10.61 -9.83 -15.54
CA GLU A 39 10.60 -11.31 -15.52
C GLU A 39 11.87 -11.86 -14.86
N LYS A 40 13.03 -11.31 -15.22
CA LYS A 40 14.30 -11.71 -14.62
C LYS A 40 14.33 -11.40 -13.12
N GLN A 41 13.84 -10.23 -12.70
CA GLN A 41 13.76 -9.87 -11.28
C GLN A 41 12.78 -10.75 -10.51
N PHE A 42 11.66 -11.13 -11.13
CA PHE A 42 10.71 -12.06 -10.53
C PHE A 42 11.35 -13.41 -10.21
N ALA A 43 12.12 -13.97 -11.14
CA ALA A 43 12.83 -15.24 -10.90
C ALA A 43 13.82 -15.13 -9.72
N ILE A 44 14.45 -13.96 -9.55
CA ILE A 44 15.36 -13.67 -8.44
C ILE A 44 14.59 -13.64 -7.12
N TYR A 45 13.50 -12.87 -7.06
CA TYR A 45 12.68 -12.75 -5.86
C TYR A 45 12.06 -14.08 -5.44
N LYS A 46 11.57 -14.87 -6.41
CA LYS A 46 11.08 -16.22 -6.14
C LYS A 46 12.14 -17.08 -5.46
N LYS A 47 13.36 -17.12 -6.00
CA LYS A 47 14.48 -17.87 -5.41
C LYS A 47 14.82 -17.38 -4.00
N MET A 48 14.78 -16.08 -3.74
CA MET A 48 15.02 -15.52 -2.41
C MET A 48 13.94 -15.89 -1.41
N ILE A 49 12.67 -15.82 -1.82
CA ILE A 49 11.54 -16.15 -0.96
C ILE A 49 11.52 -17.65 -0.69
N ASP A 50 11.84 -18.50 -1.66
CA ASP A 50 11.84 -19.96 -1.49
C ASP A 50 12.76 -20.42 -0.33
N VAL A 51 13.92 -19.78 -0.15
CA VAL A 51 14.89 -20.12 0.93
C VAL A 51 14.58 -19.51 2.30
N MET A 52 13.56 -18.63 2.40
CA MET A 52 13.13 -18.06 3.68
C MET A 52 12.38 -19.09 4.54
N ASP A 53 12.42 -18.90 5.85
CA ASP A 53 11.66 -19.74 6.78
C ASP A 53 10.18 -19.34 6.77
N GLU A 54 9.27 -20.22 7.18
CA GLU A 54 7.81 -19.96 7.12
C GLU A 54 7.39 -18.74 7.94
N ASP A 55 7.99 -18.54 9.11
CA ASP A 55 7.73 -17.37 9.95
C ASP A 55 8.13 -16.07 9.24
N GLU A 56 9.25 -16.11 8.50
CA GLU A 56 9.76 -14.97 7.74
C GLU A 56 8.92 -14.71 6.49
N LYS A 57 8.38 -15.78 5.88
CA LYS A 57 7.43 -15.71 4.76
C LYS A 57 6.12 -15.06 5.20
N ALA A 58 5.61 -15.44 6.37
CA ALA A 58 4.36 -14.92 6.93
C ALA A 58 4.50 -13.44 7.34
N ASP A 59 5.59 -13.09 8.04
CA ASP A 59 5.85 -11.73 8.50
C ASP A 59 7.18 -11.15 7.98
N PRO A 60 7.13 -10.32 6.91
CA PRO A 60 8.29 -9.62 6.36
C PRO A 60 8.99 -8.68 7.36
N ARG A 61 8.32 -8.25 8.43
CA ARG A 61 8.92 -7.38 9.45
C ARG A 61 10.00 -8.11 10.24
N LEU A 62 9.89 -9.42 10.41
CA LEU A 62 10.90 -10.24 11.08
C LEU A 62 12.22 -10.26 10.29
N LEU A 63 12.13 -10.31 8.97
CA LEU A 63 13.29 -10.22 8.07
C LEU A 63 13.90 -8.80 8.08
N ALA A 64 13.07 -7.77 8.13
CA ALA A 64 13.52 -6.37 8.19
C ALA A 64 14.19 -6.02 9.54
N ALA A 65 13.69 -6.59 10.65
CA ALA A 65 14.21 -6.32 11.99
C ALA A 65 15.56 -6.99 12.26
N SER A 66 15.83 -8.16 11.69
CA SER A 66 17.05 -8.94 11.98
C SER A 66 18.05 -8.93 10.83
N PRO A 67 19.23 -8.28 11.00
CA PRO A 67 20.32 -8.35 10.03
C PRO A 67 20.84 -9.77 9.81
N SER A 68 20.83 -10.61 10.86
CA SER A 68 21.26 -12.00 10.78
C SER A 68 20.40 -12.83 9.82
N LYS A 69 19.06 -12.63 9.86
CA LYS A 69 18.13 -13.29 8.94
C LYS A 69 18.36 -12.86 7.49
N ARG A 70 18.59 -11.56 7.24
CA ARG A 70 18.93 -11.06 5.90
C ARG A 70 20.20 -11.69 5.34
N ARG A 71 21.26 -11.76 6.16
CA ARG A 71 22.53 -12.38 5.79
C ARG A 71 22.37 -13.87 5.45
N ARG A 72 21.58 -14.60 6.23
CA ARG A 72 21.25 -16.01 5.96
C ARG A 72 20.56 -16.19 4.61
N VAL A 73 19.49 -15.42 4.35
CA VAL A 73 18.73 -15.48 3.10
C VAL A 73 19.59 -15.09 1.90
N ALA A 74 20.42 -14.05 2.03
CA ALA A 74 21.38 -13.65 1.01
C ALA A 74 22.34 -14.81 0.67
N GLN A 75 22.94 -15.44 1.68
CA GLN A 75 23.83 -16.59 1.47
C GLN A 75 23.12 -17.80 0.86
N ALA A 76 21.94 -18.16 1.35
CA ALA A 76 21.17 -19.31 0.87
C ALA A 76 20.68 -19.12 -0.59
N SER A 77 20.32 -17.90 -0.97
CA SER A 77 19.90 -17.58 -2.35
C SER A 77 21.08 -17.34 -3.31
N GLY A 78 22.30 -17.19 -2.77
CA GLY A 78 23.52 -16.86 -3.52
C GLY A 78 23.56 -15.41 -3.98
N ARG A 79 23.07 -14.49 -3.14
CA ARG A 79 22.87 -13.06 -3.41
C ARG A 79 23.44 -12.17 -2.33
N SER A 80 23.41 -10.87 -2.56
CA SER A 80 23.89 -9.88 -1.60
C SER A 80 22.81 -9.44 -0.61
N GLU A 81 23.22 -8.98 0.57
CA GLU A 81 22.31 -8.39 1.57
C GLU A 81 21.60 -7.13 1.05
N ALA A 82 22.23 -6.42 0.11
CA ALA A 82 21.64 -5.26 -0.55
C ALA A 82 20.44 -5.64 -1.42
N GLU A 83 20.54 -6.72 -2.21
CA GLU A 83 19.40 -7.21 -3.02
C GLU A 83 18.24 -7.70 -2.13
N VAL A 84 18.53 -8.31 -0.98
CA VAL A 84 17.48 -8.68 0.00
C VAL A 84 16.79 -7.43 0.56
N SER A 85 17.55 -6.36 0.79
CA SER A 85 17.00 -5.08 1.25
C SER A 85 16.16 -4.39 0.15
N GLU A 86 16.56 -4.53 -1.11
CA GLU A 86 15.77 -4.07 -2.26
C GLU A 86 14.44 -4.81 -2.36
N LEU A 87 14.44 -6.14 -2.21
CA LEU A 87 13.22 -6.95 -2.17
C LEU A 87 12.26 -6.46 -1.08
N LEU A 88 12.76 -6.17 0.13
CA LEU A 88 11.96 -5.59 1.21
C LEU A 88 11.36 -4.22 0.84
N GLY A 89 12.13 -3.38 0.15
CA GLY A 89 11.65 -2.12 -0.39
C GLY A 89 10.51 -2.30 -1.38
N LYS A 90 10.65 -3.23 -2.35
CA LYS A 90 9.59 -3.55 -3.33
C LYS A 90 8.34 -4.10 -2.67
N PHE A 91 8.50 -4.97 -1.68
CA PHE A 91 7.39 -5.50 -0.89
C PHE A 91 6.61 -4.37 -0.20
N THR A 92 7.32 -3.48 0.48
CA THR A 92 6.70 -2.35 1.21
C THR A 92 5.97 -1.40 0.26
N GLN A 93 6.55 -1.11 -0.90
CA GLN A 93 5.93 -0.29 -1.93
C GLN A 93 4.61 -0.91 -2.41
N MET A 94 4.62 -2.21 -2.72
CA MET A 94 3.44 -2.90 -3.22
C MET A 94 2.34 -3.01 -2.15
N GLN A 95 2.72 -3.26 -0.90
CA GLN A 95 1.79 -3.25 0.23
C GLN A 95 1.13 -1.88 0.39
N ALA A 96 1.90 -0.79 0.31
CA ALA A 96 1.36 0.56 0.40
C ALA A 96 0.38 0.86 -0.75
N GLN A 97 0.69 0.42 -1.97
CA GLN A 97 -0.21 0.56 -3.12
C GLN A 97 -1.51 -0.24 -2.93
N ALA A 98 -1.44 -1.49 -2.46
CA ALA A 98 -2.60 -2.31 -2.18
C ALA A 98 -3.52 -1.68 -1.11
N ILE A 99 -2.94 -1.13 -0.04
CA ILE A 99 -3.68 -0.41 1.00
C ILE A 99 -4.35 0.84 0.42
N ASN A 100 -3.61 1.65 -0.35
CA ASN A 100 -4.15 2.88 -0.94
C ASN A 100 -5.31 2.58 -1.91
N MET A 101 -5.18 1.52 -2.71
CA MET A 101 -6.25 1.08 -3.62
C MET A 101 -7.46 0.55 -2.84
N GLY A 102 -7.24 -0.23 -1.78
CA GLY A 102 -8.31 -0.69 -0.89
C GLY A 102 -9.05 0.48 -0.24
N ARG A 103 -8.34 1.52 0.21
CA ARG A 103 -8.95 2.75 0.75
C ARG A 103 -9.75 3.53 -0.30
N MET A 104 -9.25 3.60 -1.54
CA MET A 104 -9.96 4.23 -2.66
C MET A 104 -11.24 3.47 -3.01
N MET A 105 -11.19 2.13 -3.04
CA MET A 105 -12.34 1.28 -3.29
C MET A 105 -13.36 1.35 -2.15
N GLN A 106 -12.90 1.44 -0.90
CA GLN A 106 -13.74 1.66 0.28
C GLN A 106 -14.47 3.03 0.22
N LEU A 107 -13.84 4.05 -0.38
CA LEU A 107 -14.46 5.36 -0.63
C LEU A 107 -15.38 5.40 -1.87
N GLY A 108 -15.26 4.41 -2.76
CA GLY A 108 -16.06 4.30 -3.99
C GLY A 108 -17.30 3.40 -3.87
N SER A 109 -17.45 2.66 -2.77
CA SER A 109 -18.64 1.87 -2.47
C SER A 109 -19.71 2.73 -1.78
N PRO A 110 -20.98 2.74 -2.25
CA PRO A 110 -22.06 3.55 -1.69
C PRO A 110 -22.61 3.05 -0.33
N GLU A 111 -21.87 2.23 0.41
CA GLU A 111 -22.20 1.80 1.78
C GLU A 111 -21.55 2.66 2.87
N GLY A 112 -21.07 3.86 2.50
CA GLY A 112 -20.55 4.88 3.42
C GLY A 112 -21.59 5.83 4.02
N ALA A 113 -22.89 5.54 3.91
CA ALA A 113 -24.01 6.43 4.25
C ALA A 113 -24.23 6.74 5.75
N ASN A 114 -23.16 6.73 6.57
CA ASN A 114 -23.20 7.15 7.98
C ASN A 114 -22.28 8.33 8.31
N ASN A 115 -21.50 8.81 7.34
CA ASN A 115 -20.69 10.03 7.51
C ASN A 115 -21.53 11.33 7.42
N GLU A 116 -22.72 11.31 6.79
CA GLU A 116 -23.62 12.47 6.79
C GLU A 116 -24.14 12.79 8.20
N LYS A 117 -24.44 11.77 9.02
CA LYS A 117 -24.90 11.98 10.41
C LYS A 117 -23.82 12.60 11.27
N VAL A 118 -22.57 12.13 11.14
CA VAL A 118 -21.42 12.69 11.87
C VAL A 118 -21.14 14.13 11.45
N MET A 119 -21.28 14.44 10.15
CA MET A 119 -21.12 15.80 9.65
C MET A 119 -22.23 16.74 10.12
N ARG A 120 -23.49 16.27 10.14
CA ARG A 120 -24.63 17.03 10.67
C ARG A 120 -24.50 17.26 12.18
N GLU A 121 -24.08 16.27 12.94
CA GLU A 121 -23.89 16.39 14.39
C GLU A 121 -22.77 17.39 14.73
N LEU A 122 -21.68 17.42 13.95
CA LEU A 122 -20.61 18.41 14.08
C LEU A 122 -21.06 19.84 13.70
N VAL A 123 -21.88 19.99 12.66
CA VAL A 123 -22.47 21.29 12.26
C VAL A 123 -23.51 21.78 13.28
N GLU A 124 -24.30 20.86 13.83
CA GLU A 124 -25.35 21.17 14.80
C GLU A 124 -24.78 21.46 16.21
N SER A 125 -23.70 20.78 16.60
CA SER A 125 -22.94 21.09 17.83
C SER A 125 -22.27 22.47 17.77
N SER A 126 -21.79 22.88 16.59
CA SER A 126 -21.21 24.21 16.36
C SER A 126 -22.26 25.33 16.40
N SER A 127 -23.50 25.02 16.02
CA SER A 127 -24.61 25.99 15.97
C SER A 127 -25.20 26.30 17.36
N ARG A 128 -24.99 25.44 18.37
CA ARG A 128 -25.42 25.69 19.75
C ARG A 128 -24.55 26.73 20.47
N GLN A 129 -23.32 26.95 20.02
CA GLN A 129 -22.39 27.88 20.66
C GLN A 129 -22.62 29.35 20.24
N VAL A 130 -23.42 29.62 19.20
CA VAL A 130 -23.67 30.97 18.67
C VAL A 130 -24.92 31.65 19.27
N ARG A 131 -25.77 30.93 20.03
CA ARG A 131 -27.01 31.50 20.62
C ARG A 131 -26.85 32.20 21.97
N GLN A 132 -25.64 32.34 22.52
CA GLN A 132 -25.43 32.90 23.87
C GLN A 132 -24.79 34.29 23.94
N VAL A 133 -24.89 35.10 22.89
CA VAL A 133 -24.59 36.54 22.97
C VAL A 133 -25.87 37.35 22.78
N GLN A 134 -26.65 37.47 23.86
CA GLN A 134 -27.63 38.56 23.98
C GLN A 134 -26.89 39.87 24.26
N PRO A 135 -27.30 41.01 23.67
CA PRO A 135 -26.79 42.31 24.04
C PRO A 135 -27.51 42.78 25.32
N MET A 136 -26.82 42.78 26.46
CA MET A 136 -27.32 43.49 27.65
C MET A 136 -26.95 44.96 27.52
N GLY A 137 -27.92 45.76 27.09
CA GLY A 137 -27.84 47.20 27.13
C GLY A 137 -27.91 47.78 28.55
N ALA A 138 -27.38 49.00 28.65
CA ALA A 138 -27.80 50.12 29.51
C ALA A 138 -28.01 49.90 31.03
N ALA A 139 -27.12 50.51 31.82
CA ALA A 139 -27.42 51.25 33.06
C ALA A 139 -26.15 52.06 33.43
N LEU A 140 -26.07 53.39 33.24
CA LEU A 140 -26.51 54.45 34.17
C LEU A 140 -26.06 54.23 35.63
N CYS A 141 -25.03 54.97 36.05
CA CYS A 141 -24.78 55.48 37.42
C CYS A 141 -23.84 56.69 37.24
N THR A 142 -24.38 57.92 37.27
CA THR A 142 -24.32 58.90 38.39
C THR A 142 -22.92 59.34 38.76
#